data_AF-A0A517U384-F1
#
_entry.id   AF-A0A517U384-F1
#
_cell.length_a   1.000
_cell.length_b   1.000
_cell.length_c   1.000
_cell.angle_alpha   90.00
_cell.angle_beta   90.00
_cell.angle_gamma   90.00
#
_symmetry.space_group_name_H-M   'P 1'
#
loop_
_entity.id
_entity.type
_entity.pdbx_description
1 polymer ?
#
loop_
_entity_poly.entity_id
_entity_poly.type
_entity_poly.pdbx_seq_one_letter_code
_entity_poly.pdbx_strand_id
1 'polypeptide(L)'
;MSQAVVDPAELRRFAHQLKLFNAELEERMTALAGQLHALNVTWRDQEQKKFTEEFEQHMKLIGRSIEATNEYAPFLLRKAERIEEYLTQR
;
A
#
# COMPACT_ATOMS: atom_id res chain seq x y z
N MET A 1 -0.29 -10.09 -32.08
CA MET A 1 -0.98 -9.15 -31.16
C MET A 1 -1.37 -9.93 -29.93
N SER A 2 -0.75 -9.67 -28.78
CA SER A 2 -1.07 -10.37 -27.54
C SER A 2 -2.43 -9.89 -27.03
N GLN A 3 -3.50 -10.56 -27.46
CA GLN A 3 -4.80 -10.46 -26.80
C GLN A 3 -4.62 -10.97 -25.38
N ALA A 4 -4.37 -10.05 -24.44
CA ALA A 4 -4.53 -10.35 -23.04
C ALA A 4 -6.03 -10.57 -22.80
N VAL A 5 -6.43 -11.83 -22.63
CA VAL A 5 -7.72 -12.15 -22.01
C VAL A 5 -7.59 -11.71 -20.56
N VAL A 6 -8.24 -10.61 -20.20
CA VAL A 6 -8.26 -10.13 -18.83
C VAL A 6 -9.70 -9.94 -18.43
N ASP A 7 -10.07 -10.57 -17.32
CA ASP A 7 -11.42 -10.49 -16.76
C ASP A 7 -11.55 -9.19 -15.96
N PRO A 8 -12.50 -8.28 -16.30
CA PRO A 8 -12.79 -7.09 -15.51
C PRO A 8 -13.02 -7.37 -14.03
N ALA A 9 -13.65 -8.50 -13.69
CA ALA A 9 -13.92 -8.89 -12.31
C ALA A 9 -12.62 -9.15 -11.53
N GLU A 10 -11.62 -9.76 -12.16
CA GLU A 10 -10.32 -9.99 -11.53
C GLU A 10 -9.56 -8.70 -11.26
N LEU A 11 -9.61 -7.75 -12.21
CA LEU A 11 -9.01 -6.42 -12.03
C LEU A 11 -9.68 -5.65 -10.88
N ARG A 12 -11.01 -5.68 -10.81
CA ARG A 12 -11.77 -5.07 -9.70
C ARG A 12 -11.37 -5.72 -8.37
N ARG A 13 -11.36 -7.06 -8.30
CA ARG A 13 -10.99 -7.82 -7.10
C ARG A 13 -9.59 -7.45 -6.60
N PHE A 14 -8.60 -7.43 -7.49
CA PHE A 14 -7.23 -7.07 -7.12
C PHE A 14 -7.12 -5.60 -6.68
N ALA A 15 -7.80 -4.67 -7.36
CA ALA A 15 -7.83 -3.26 -6.96
C ALA A 15 -8.41 -3.08 -5.54
N HIS A 16 -9.48 -3.80 -5.20
CA HIS A 16 -10.04 -3.80 -3.85
C HIS A 16 -9.08 -4.39 -2.82
N GLN A 17 -8.45 -5.52 -3.12
CA GLN A 17 -7.46 -6.14 -2.24
C GLN A 17 -6.27 -5.20 -1.99
N LEU A 18 -5.78 -4.52 -3.02
CA LEU A 18 -4.68 -3.57 -2.90
C LEU A 18 -5.04 -2.38 -1.98
N LYS A 19 -6.25 -1.83 -2.10
CA LYS A 19 -6.72 -0.77 -1.21
C LYS A 19 -6.78 -1.22 0.25
N LEU A 20 -7.33 -2.42 0.50
CA LEU A 20 -7.42 -2.98 1.85
C LEU A 20 -6.03 -3.23 2.44
N PHE A 21 -5.13 -3.83 1.65
CA PHE A 21 -3.75 -4.06 2.06
C PHE A 21 -3.03 -2.77 2.44
N ASN A 22 -3.16 -1.72 1.61
CA ASN A 22 -2.56 -0.42 1.87
C ASN A 22 -3.08 0.21 3.18
N ALA A 23 -4.39 0.16 3.41
CA ALA A 23 -5.00 0.68 4.63
C ALA A 23 -4.54 -0.09 5.89
N GLU A 24 -4.51 -1.42 5.82
CA GLU A 24 -4.04 -2.26 6.93
C GLU A 24 -2.55 -2.03 7.22
N LEU A 25 -1.74 -1.85 6.18
CA LEU A 25 -0.32 -1.57 6.34
C LEU A 25 -0.09 -0.21 6.99
N GLU A 26 -0.86 0.81 6.60
CA GLU A 26 -0.84 2.15 7.22
C GLU A 26 -1.20 2.08 8.71
N GLU A 27 -2.28 1.40 9.07
CA GLU A 27 -2.71 1.21 10.46
C GLU A 27 -1.61 0.52 11.30
N ARG A 28 -1.05 -0.58 10.79
CA ARG A 28 0.02 -1.34 11.46
C ARG A 28 1.28 -0.48 11.64
N MET A 29 1.60 0.35 10.66
CA MET A 29 2.74 1.27 10.75
C MET A 29 2.53 2.33 11.83
N THR A 30 1.34 2.94 11.90
CA THR A 30 1.02 3.91 12.96
C THR A 30 1.10 3.27 14.34
N ALA A 31 0.57 2.05 14.51
CA ALA A 31 0.66 1.33 15.77
C ALA A 31 2.12 1.05 16.18
N LEU A 32 2.95 0.62 15.22
CA LEU A 32 4.36 0.32 15.48
C LEU A 32 5.17 1.58 15.83
N ALA A 33 4.89 2.71 15.17
CA ALA A 33 5.49 4.00 15.53
C ALA A 33 5.13 4.42 16.96
N GLY A 34 3.89 4.19 17.39
CA GLY A 34 3.46 4.41 18.77
C GLY A 34 4.21 3.53 19.78
N GLN A 35 4.43 2.25 19.45
CA GLN A 35 5.23 1.33 20.28
C GLN A 35 6.69 1.78 20.39
N LEU A 36 7.29 2.24 19.30
CA LEU A 36 8.64 2.81 19.32
C LEU A 36 8.72 4.05 20.22
N HIS A 37 7.71 4.93 20.14
CA HIS A 37 7.65 6.11 21.00
C HIS A 37 7.60 5.74 22.49
N ALA A 38 6.79 4.74 22.85
CA ALA A 38 6.74 4.20 24.21
C ALA A 38 8.09 3.60 24.65
N LEU A 39 8.76 2.84 23.75
CA LEU A 39 10.07 2.25 24.04
C LEU A 39 11.15 3.31 24.30
N ASN A 40 11.11 4.43 23.55
CA ASN A 40 12.03 5.56 23.72
C ASN A 40 11.89 6.25 25.09
N VAL A 41 10.78 6.03 25.80
CA VAL A 41 10.61 6.53 27.18
C VAL A 41 11.54 5.78 28.14
N THR A 42 11.68 4.47 27.97
CA THR A 42 12.42 3.59 28.89
C THR A 42 13.84 3.25 28.42
N TRP A 43 14.08 3.29 27.11
CA TRP A 43 15.39 3.06 26.51
C TRP A 43 15.99 4.40 26.08
N ARG A 44 17.12 4.81 26.69
CA ARG A 44 17.71 6.15 26.52
C ARG A 44 19.23 6.10 26.50
N ASP A 45 19.79 5.62 25.40
CA ASP A 45 21.22 5.62 25.15
C ASP A 45 21.53 6.04 23.70
N GLN A 46 22.77 5.89 23.29
CA GLN A 46 23.19 6.23 21.93
C GLN A 46 22.74 5.20 20.88
N GLU A 47 22.54 3.94 21.29
CA GLU A 47 22.04 2.88 20.41
C GLU A 47 20.58 3.13 20.07
N GLN A 48 19.77 3.53 21.06
CA GLN A 48 18.38 3.92 20.87
C GLN A 48 18.24 5.05 19.82
N LYS A 49 19.10 6.07 19.88
CA LYS A 49 19.09 7.17 18.91
C LYS A 49 19.35 6.66 17.50
N LYS A 50 20.43 5.90 17.32
CA LYS A 50 20.79 5.32 16.02
C LYS A 50 19.69 4.40 15.48
N PHE A 51 19.15 3.53 16.34
CA PHE A 51 18.05 2.65 15.99
C PHE A 51 16.82 3.43 15.54
N THR A 52 16.43 4.47 16.28
CA THR A 52 15.25 5.29 15.96
C THR A 52 15.42 5.97 14.60
N GLU A 53 16.59 6.56 14.33
CA GLU A 53 16.89 7.20 13.06
C GLU A 53 16.79 6.21 11.87
N GLU A 54 17.41 5.04 11.98
CA GLU A 54 17.38 4.02 10.93
C GLU A 54 15.96 3.46 10.74
N PHE A 55 15.24 3.23 11.84
CA PHE A 55 13.88 2.72 11.82
C PHE A 55 12.90 3.69 11.16
N GLU A 56 12.94 4.97 11.54
CA GLU A 56 12.09 6.01 10.94
C GLU A 56 12.34 6.19 9.44
N GLN A 57 13.58 6.02 8.99
CA GLN A 57 13.91 6.03 7.55
C GLN A 57 13.20 4.89 6.80
N HIS A 58 13.18 3.67 7.36
CA HIS A 58 12.46 2.55 6.76
C HIS A 58 10.95 2.77 6.76
N MET A 59 10.38 3.27 7.86
CA MET A 59 8.95 3.61 7.95
C MET A 59 8.54 4.61 6.88
N LYS A 60 9.37 5.63 6.63
CA LYS A 60 9.14 6.62 5.57
C LYS A 60 9.17 6.01 4.17
N LEU A 61 10.06 5.03 3.93
CA LEU A 61 10.12 4.33 2.64
C LEU A 61 8.85 3.51 2.41
N ILE A 62 8.35 2.82 3.43
CA ILE A 62 7.11 2.06 3.35
C ILE A 62 5.93 3.00 3.11
N GLY A 63 5.85 4.13 3.82
CA GLY A 63 4.81 5.14 3.59
C GLY A 63 4.76 5.63 2.15
N ARG A 64 5.91 5.96 1.55
CA ARG A 64 6.00 6.32 0.12
C ARG A 64 5.56 5.19 -0.82
N SER A 65 5.83 3.93 -0.46
CA SER A 65 5.38 2.78 -1.22
C SER A 65 3.85 2.68 -1.22
N ILE A 66 3.20 2.89 -0.07
CA ILE A 66 1.74 2.92 0.05
C ILE A 66 1.12 4.04 -0.79
N GLU A 67 1.70 5.25 -0.74
CA GLU A 67 1.28 6.37 -1.58
C GLU A 67 1.33 6.00 -3.07
N ALA A 68 2.44 5.42 -3.52
CA ALA A 68 2.62 5.02 -4.91
C ALA A 68 1.63 3.91 -5.33
N THR A 69 1.40 2.91 -4.48
CA THR A 69 0.49 1.80 -4.81
C THR A 69 -0.98 2.20 -4.74
N ASN A 70 -1.33 3.24 -3.97
CA ASN A 70 -2.68 3.79 -3.94
C ASN A 70 -3.14 4.34 -5.32
N GLU A 71 -2.20 4.76 -6.18
CA GLU A 71 -2.51 5.20 -7.54
C GLU A 71 -2.89 4.04 -8.49
N TYR A 72 -2.45 2.81 -8.19
CA TYR A 72 -2.70 1.65 -9.04
C TYR A 72 -4.13 1.16 -8.99
N ALA A 73 -4.80 1.26 -7.83
CA ALA A 73 -6.19 0.81 -7.70
C ALA A 73 -7.15 1.59 -8.64
N PRO A 74 -7.14 2.93 -8.70
CA PRO A 74 -7.91 3.68 -9.70
C PRO A 74 -7.57 3.36 -11.16
N PHE A 75 -6.29 3.08 -11.45
CA PHE A 75 -5.89 2.66 -12.79
C PHE A 75 -6.53 1.32 -13.20
N LEU A 76 -6.49 0.33 -12.30
CA LEU A 76 -7.07 -0.99 -12.54
C LEU A 76 -8.59 -0.95 -12.67
N LEU A 77 -9.27 -0.12 -11.88
CA LEU A 77 -10.72 0.08 -11.98
C LEU A 77 -11.13 0.68 -13.33
N ARG A 78 -10.44 1.75 -13.77
CA ARG A 78 -10.68 2.35 -15.11
C ARG A 78 -10.39 1.37 -16.23
N LYS A 79 -9.39 0.50 -16.07
CA LYS A 79 -9.09 -0.55 -17.04
C LYS A 79 -10.20 -1.59 -17.10
N ALA A 80 -10.74 -2.01 -15.95
CA ALA A 80 -11.86 -2.94 -15.89
C ALA A 80 -13.12 -2.38 -16.58
N GLU A 81 -13.46 -1.12 -16.32
CA GLU A 81 -14.60 -0.42 -16.93
C GLU A 81 -14.52 -0.41 -18.47
N ARG A 82 -13.38 -0.01 -19.04
CA ARG A 82 -13.19 0.01 -20.50
C ARG A 82 -13.35 -1.35 -21.16
N ILE A 83 -12.96 -2.41 -20.46
CA ILE A 83 -13.04 -3.78 -20.99
C ILE A 83 -14.48 -4.29 -20.92
N GLU A 84 -15.19 -3.99 -19.82
CA GLU A 84 -16.61 -4.29 -19.66
C GLU A 84 -17.48 -3.57 -20.70
N GLU A 85 -17.19 -2.30 -20.99
CA GLU A 85 -17.82 -1.55 -22.08
C GLU A 85 -17.60 -2.22 -23.44
N TYR A 86 -16.36 -2.64 -23.73
CA TYR A 86 -16.03 -3.33 -24.98
C TYR A 86 -16.74 -4.70 -25.12
N LEU A 87 -16.87 -5.44 -24.02
CA LEU A 87 -17.57 -6.73 -24.01
C LEU A 87 -19.09 -6.56 -24.16
N THR A 88 -19.67 -5.47 -23.65
CA THR A 88 -21.12 -5.21 -23.72
C THR A 88 -21.55 -4.65 -25.08
N GLN A 89 -20.64 -3.98 -25.81
CA GLN A 89 -20.89 -3.44 -27.15
C GLN A 89 -20.77 -4.49 -28.28
N ARG A 90 -20.37 -5.72 -27.96
CA ARG A 90 -20.16 -6.81 -28.91
C ARG A 90 -21.27 -7.85 -28.82
#